data_AF-A0A915E772-F1
#
_entry.id   AF-A0A915E772-F1
#
_cell.length_a   1.000
_cell.length_b   1.000
_cell.length_c   1.000
_cell.angle_alpha   90.00
_cell.angle_beta   90.00
_cell.angle_gamma   90.00
#
_symmetry.space_group_name_H-M   'P 1'
#
loop_
_entity.id
_entity.type
_entity.pdbx_description
1 polymer ?
#
loop_
_entity_poly.entity_id
_entity_poly.type
_entity_poly.pdbx_seq_one_letter_code
_entity_poly.pdbx_strand_id
1 'polypeptide(L)'
;MGIVFSQVFDIKELHHVKIVDHVPEGLPVPSLPRLDLVLYLWKDAISISIICYIFVFSMELYALGICQIISAFFPVYPSGASLSRSSLCEMTGAKTQLHALFSSSLLLIVILWLGRLLEPLPMAVLSCIVIVSLKSLFLQFKELPKLWKISVVDFAIWVVAFLATVFIDVTSGLIISVAFVILSVVVREQWPKFHKIYATPNKDIFRPAELYKDLVAVDEPVCTILRFEAPLHFANSSKFVDRCSEVMAEMCRSSPTAVKPMELNQ
;
A
#
# COMPACT_ATOMS: atom_id res chain seq x y z
N MET A 1 -28.38 18.79 16.20
CA MET A 1 -28.51 18.22 17.56
C MET A 1 -27.35 18.62 18.48
N GLY A 2 -26.08 18.33 18.15
CA GLY A 2 -24.95 18.69 19.04
C GLY A 2 -24.82 20.19 19.35
N ILE A 3 -25.04 21.05 18.34
CA ILE A 3 -25.06 22.52 18.47
C ILE A 3 -26.21 22.97 19.39
N VAL A 4 -27.43 22.49 19.10
CA VAL A 4 -28.65 22.79 19.87
C VAL A 4 -28.49 22.35 21.32
N PHE A 5 -27.92 21.17 21.56
CA PHE A 5 -27.65 20.65 22.91
C PHE A 5 -26.62 21.53 23.64
N SER A 6 -25.57 21.98 22.94
CA SER A 6 -24.57 22.90 23.51
C SER A 6 -25.17 24.24 23.93
N GLN A 7 -26.10 24.78 23.14
CA GLN A 7 -26.79 26.04 23.43
C GLN A 7 -27.85 25.92 24.53
N VAL A 8 -28.56 24.80 24.59
CA VAL A 8 -29.61 24.58 25.61
C VAL A 8 -29.02 24.31 27.00
N PHE A 9 -27.84 23.66 27.07
CA PHE A 9 -27.19 23.30 28.33
C PHE A 9 -26.01 24.20 28.72
N ASP A 10 -25.78 25.28 27.97
CA ASP A 10 -24.74 26.29 28.18
C ASP A 10 -23.39 25.71 28.62
N ILE A 11 -22.91 24.74 27.84
CA ILE A 11 -21.81 23.84 28.21
C ILE A 11 -20.49 24.62 28.38
N LYS A 12 -20.36 25.79 27.74
CA LYS A 12 -19.18 26.66 27.84
C LYS A 12 -19.06 27.27 29.24
N GLU A 13 -20.15 27.79 29.81
CA GLU A 13 -20.14 28.45 31.12
C GLU A 13 -20.19 27.46 32.29
N LEU A 14 -21.01 26.40 32.19
CA LEU A 14 -21.24 25.49 33.32
C LEU A 14 -20.18 24.38 33.48
N HIS A 15 -19.53 23.96 32.39
CA HIS A 15 -18.66 22.77 32.40
C HIS A 15 -17.25 23.00 31.84
N HIS A 16 -16.87 24.23 31.50
CA HIS A 16 -15.54 24.59 30.96
C HIS A 16 -15.08 23.70 29.78
N VAL A 17 -16.02 23.21 28.97
CA VAL A 17 -15.67 22.34 27.84
C VAL A 17 -15.12 23.17 26.69
N LYS A 18 -14.01 22.72 26.10
CA LYS A 18 -13.39 23.37 24.94
C LYS A 18 -14.34 23.30 23.73
N ILE A 19 -14.72 24.46 23.21
CA ILE A 19 -15.52 24.62 21.98
C ILE A 19 -14.63 25.06 20.81
N VAL A 20 -15.18 25.04 19.60
CA VAL A 20 -14.50 25.50 18.37
C VAL A 20 -14.19 27.00 18.43
N ASP A 21 -15.04 27.77 19.12
CA ASP A 21 -14.88 29.23 19.32
C ASP A 21 -14.97 29.97 17.99
N HIS A 22 -13.97 30.75 17.57
CA HIS A 22 -14.11 31.59 16.38
C HIS A 22 -13.82 30.85 15.06
N VAL A 23 -14.76 30.92 14.12
CA VAL A 23 -14.58 30.47 12.73
C VAL A 23 -14.49 31.69 11.83
N PRO A 24 -13.40 31.89 11.06
CA PRO A 24 -13.26 33.06 10.20
C PRO A 24 -14.37 33.07 9.13
N GLU A 25 -15.12 34.16 9.09
CA GLU A 25 -16.17 34.37 8.09
C GLU A 25 -15.58 34.98 6.82
N GLY A 26 -16.03 34.50 5.67
CA GLY A 26 -15.61 35.02 4.36
C GLY A 26 -14.67 34.09 3.59
N LEU A 27 -14.42 34.47 2.33
CA LEU A 27 -13.49 33.76 1.46
C LEU A 27 -12.05 34.07 1.90
N PRO A 28 -11.17 33.06 2.01
CA PRO A 28 -9.76 33.32 2.29
C PRO A 28 -9.14 34.11 1.14
N VAL A 29 -8.45 35.20 1.48
CA VAL A 29 -7.72 35.98 0.49
C VAL A 29 -6.53 35.17 -0.04
N PRO A 30 -6.23 35.21 -1.35
CA PRO A 30 -5.07 34.53 -1.89
C PRO A 30 -3.79 35.15 -1.31
N SER A 31 -2.95 34.31 -0.72
CA SER A 31 -1.66 34.67 -0.14
C SER A 31 -0.54 33.97 -0.89
N LEU A 32 0.56 34.67 -1.16
CA LEU A 32 1.72 34.06 -1.81
C LEU A 32 2.37 33.02 -0.87
N PRO A 33 2.66 31.79 -1.36
CA PRO A 33 3.35 30.80 -0.55
C PRO A 33 4.77 31.28 -0.25
N ARG A 34 5.17 31.18 1.02
CA ARG A 34 6.50 31.59 1.49
C ARG A 34 7.55 30.59 0.97
N LEU A 35 8.28 30.98 -0.06
CA LEU A 35 9.29 30.13 -0.71
C LEU A 35 10.48 29.81 0.20
N ASP A 36 10.74 30.64 1.20
CA ASP A 36 11.84 30.43 2.16
C ASP A 36 11.68 29.15 2.98
N LEU A 37 10.43 28.73 3.25
CA LEU A 37 10.15 27.51 4.02
C LEU A 37 10.27 26.23 3.18
N VAL A 38 10.35 26.33 1.85
CA VAL A 38 10.38 25.17 0.96
C VAL A 38 11.59 24.28 1.27
N LEU A 39 12.76 24.89 1.50
CA LEU A 39 13.98 24.15 1.84
C LEU A 39 13.97 23.57 3.26
N TYR A 40 13.07 24.03 4.13
CA TYR A 40 12.86 23.43 5.45
C TYR A 40 11.86 22.27 5.40
N LEU A 41 10.80 22.41 4.59
CA LEU A 41 9.66 21.48 4.55
C LEU A 41 9.75 20.41 3.45
N TRP A 42 10.76 20.44 2.58
CA TRP A 42 10.80 19.54 1.41
C TRP A 42 10.71 18.06 1.76
N LYS A 43 11.26 17.63 2.91
CA LYS A 43 11.19 16.23 3.36
C LYS A 43 9.76 15.80 3.66
N ASP A 44 9.05 16.61 4.44
CA ASP A 44 7.64 16.36 4.77
C ASP A 44 6.74 16.49 3.53
N ALA A 45 7.05 17.44 2.64
CA ALA A 45 6.33 17.64 1.40
C ALA A 45 6.41 16.42 0.47
N ILE A 46 7.60 15.80 0.33
CA ILE A 46 7.75 14.55 -0.45
C ILE A 46 6.93 13.43 0.17
N SER A 47 7.00 13.26 1.48
CA SER A 47 6.26 12.22 2.21
C SER A 47 4.74 12.36 2.01
N ILE A 48 4.21 13.56 2.23
CA ILE A 48 2.79 13.86 2.04
C ILE A 48 2.37 13.67 0.58
N SER A 49 3.20 14.11 -0.37
CA SER A 49 2.95 13.94 -1.80
C SER A 49 2.80 12.45 -2.16
N ILE A 50 3.74 11.60 -1.74
CA ILE A 50 3.67 10.15 -1.99
C ILE A 50 2.35 9.56 -1.47
N ILE A 51 1.93 9.94 -0.25
CA ILE A 51 0.69 9.45 0.37
C ILE A 51 -0.54 9.96 -0.40
N CYS A 52 -0.58 11.24 -0.78
CA CYS A 52 -1.70 11.84 -1.50
C CYS A 52 -1.90 11.24 -2.91
N TYR A 53 -0.82 10.85 -3.56
CA TYR A 53 -0.83 10.36 -4.95
C TYR A 53 -0.81 8.83 -5.10
N ILE A 54 -0.82 8.06 -4.01
CA ILE A 54 -0.64 6.60 -4.06
C ILE A 54 -1.68 5.85 -4.92
N PHE A 55 -2.90 6.38 -5.05
CA PHE A 55 -3.99 5.80 -5.86
C PHE A 55 -4.28 6.56 -7.15
N VAL A 56 -3.40 7.51 -7.53
CA VAL A 56 -3.63 8.44 -8.64
C VAL A 56 -2.82 8.00 -9.86
N PHE A 57 -3.49 7.88 -11.00
CA PHE A 57 -2.87 7.37 -12.22
C PHE A 57 -2.96 8.34 -13.40
N SER A 58 -1.90 8.40 -14.20
CA SER A 58 -1.85 9.07 -15.50
C SER A 58 -2.38 10.51 -15.49
N MET A 59 -3.55 10.77 -16.09
CA MET A 59 -4.12 12.11 -16.27
C MET A 59 -4.61 12.73 -14.96
N GLU A 60 -5.02 11.91 -14.00
CA GLU A 60 -5.48 12.37 -12.69
C GLU A 60 -4.33 12.99 -11.90
N LEU A 61 -3.09 12.53 -12.12
CA LEU A 61 -1.89 13.09 -11.50
C LEU A 61 -1.65 14.54 -11.93
N TYR A 62 -1.80 14.82 -13.23
CA TYR A 62 -1.67 16.18 -13.75
C TYR A 62 -2.79 17.08 -13.23
N ALA A 63 -4.03 16.59 -13.21
CA ALA A 63 -5.17 17.35 -12.71
C ALA A 63 -5.01 17.72 -11.23
N LEU A 64 -4.64 16.74 -10.38
CA LEU A 64 -4.41 16.97 -8.96
C LEU A 64 -3.15 17.83 -8.72
N GLY A 65 -2.09 17.66 -9.50
CA GLY A 65 -0.89 18.51 -9.42
C GLY A 65 -1.22 19.99 -9.67
N ILE A 66 -1.95 20.29 -10.74
CA ILE A 66 -2.41 21.65 -11.05
C ILE A 66 -3.33 22.17 -9.94
N CYS A 67 -4.26 21.34 -9.45
CA CYS A 67 -5.16 21.71 -8.35
C CYS A 67 -4.40 22.08 -7.07
N GLN A 68 -3.34 21.34 -6.71
CA GLN A 68 -2.55 21.61 -5.51
C GLN A 68 -1.68 22.86 -5.68
N ILE A 69 -1.15 23.14 -6.88
CA ILE A 69 -0.46 24.40 -7.18
C ILE A 69 -1.39 25.59 -6.99
N ILE A 70 -2.63 25.52 -7.49
CA ILE A 70 -3.64 26.58 -7.29
C ILE A 70 -4.00 26.68 -5.81
N SER A 71 -4.15 25.55 -5.12
CA SER A 71 -4.49 25.50 -3.69
C SER A 71 -3.39 26.09 -2.80
N ALA A 72 -2.13 26.07 -3.22
CA ALA A 72 -1.01 26.64 -2.46
C ALA A 72 -1.09 28.18 -2.30
N PHE A 73 -1.88 28.86 -3.13
CA PHE A 73 -2.18 30.29 -2.96
C PHE A 73 -3.25 30.56 -1.90
N PHE A 74 -3.92 29.52 -1.40
CA PHE A 74 -4.93 29.61 -0.35
C PHE A 74 -4.41 28.90 0.92
N PRO A 75 -4.90 29.26 2.12
CA PRO A 75 -4.52 28.61 3.37
C PRO A 75 -5.19 27.24 3.50
N VAL A 76 -4.83 26.30 2.62
CA VAL A 76 -5.43 24.97 2.50
C VAL A 76 -4.36 23.90 2.72
N TYR A 77 -4.73 22.82 3.41
CA TYR A 77 -3.86 21.66 3.57
C TYR A 77 -3.80 20.81 2.29
N PRO A 78 -2.67 20.15 2.00
CA PRO A 78 -2.58 19.25 0.86
C PRO A 78 -3.67 18.18 0.94
N SER A 79 -4.47 18.09 -0.11
CA SER A 79 -5.58 17.14 -0.21
C SER A 79 -5.24 15.96 -1.13
N GLY A 80 -5.90 14.82 -0.92
CA GLY A 80 -5.77 13.61 -1.74
C GLY A 80 -7.11 12.90 -1.93
N ALA A 81 -7.10 11.81 -2.70
CA ALA A 81 -8.31 11.02 -2.93
C ALA A 81 -8.81 10.35 -1.64
N SER A 82 -10.10 10.51 -1.33
CA SER A 82 -10.72 9.92 -0.13
C SER A 82 -11.58 8.72 -0.51
N LEU A 83 -11.05 7.51 -0.32
CA LEU A 83 -11.76 6.26 -0.59
C LEU A 83 -13.10 6.17 0.15
N SER A 84 -13.15 6.63 1.41
CA SER A 84 -14.37 6.63 2.21
C SER A 84 -15.49 7.48 1.60
N ARG A 85 -15.15 8.68 1.08
CA ARG A 85 -16.14 9.56 0.44
C ARG A 85 -16.58 9.00 -0.91
N SER A 86 -15.65 8.49 -1.72
CA SER A 86 -15.97 7.89 -3.02
C SER A 86 -16.88 6.65 -2.87
N SER A 87 -16.61 5.80 -1.88
CA SER A 87 -17.46 4.63 -1.58
C SER A 87 -18.87 5.06 -1.15
N LEU A 88 -18.99 6.09 -0.32
CA LEU A 88 -20.30 6.63 0.05
C LEU A 88 -21.06 7.18 -1.18
N CYS A 89 -20.37 7.93 -2.06
CA CYS A 89 -20.96 8.43 -3.29
C CYS A 89 -21.47 7.29 -4.19
N GLU A 90 -20.68 6.22 -4.33
CA GLU A 90 -21.08 5.01 -5.07
C GLU A 90 -22.31 4.34 -4.45
N MET A 91 -22.34 4.17 -3.13
CA MET A 91 -23.49 3.61 -2.41
C MET A 91 -24.76 4.45 -2.58
N THR A 92 -24.63 5.78 -2.71
CA THR A 92 -25.76 6.68 -3.00
C THR A 92 -26.18 6.69 -4.48
N GLY A 93 -25.48 5.96 -5.35
CA GLY A 93 -25.79 5.85 -6.78
C GLY A 93 -25.31 7.05 -7.61
N ALA A 94 -24.33 7.83 -7.14
CA ALA A 94 -23.77 8.94 -7.90
C ALA A 94 -22.97 8.42 -9.12
N LYS A 95 -23.37 8.85 -10.33
CA LYS A 95 -22.76 8.40 -11.60
C LYS A 95 -21.94 9.47 -12.32
N THR A 96 -22.03 10.73 -11.90
CA THR A 96 -21.40 11.87 -12.60
C THR A 96 -20.58 12.72 -11.64
N GLN A 97 -19.56 13.41 -12.16
CA GLN A 97 -18.73 14.37 -11.41
C GLN A 97 -19.52 15.61 -10.94
N LEU A 98 -20.74 15.79 -11.43
CA LEU A 98 -21.65 16.88 -11.05
C LEU A 98 -21.99 16.83 -9.55
N HIS A 99 -21.97 15.64 -8.94
CA HIS A 99 -22.07 15.47 -7.49
C HIS A 99 -20.96 16.22 -6.72
N ALA A 100 -19.72 16.17 -7.21
CA ALA A 100 -18.60 16.85 -6.55
C ALA A 100 -18.75 18.38 -6.60
N LEU A 101 -19.24 18.91 -7.73
CA LEU A 101 -19.55 20.35 -7.89
C LEU A 101 -20.67 20.80 -6.94
N PHE A 102 -21.75 20.03 -6.83
CA PHE A 102 -22.84 20.35 -5.91
C PHE A 102 -22.38 20.28 -4.45
N SER A 103 -21.62 19.24 -4.10
CA SER A 103 -21.09 19.05 -2.74
C SER A 103 -20.14 20.17 -2.33
N SER A 104 -19.21 20.58 -3.21
CA SER A 104 -18.28 21.67 -2.92
C SER A 104 -18.97 23.03 -2.83
N SER A 105 -19.94 23.31 -3.70
CA SER A 105 -20.76 24.54 -3.65
C SER A 105 -21.58 24.62 -2.36
N LEU A 106 -22.22 23.50 -1.96
CA LEU A 106 -22.95 23.43 -0.70
C LEU A 106 -22.03 23.67 0.51
N LEU A 107 -20.84 23.04 0.52
CA LEU A 107 -19.85 23.27 1.58
C LEU A 107 -19.41 24.73 1.66
N LEU A 108 -19.21 25.39 0.52
CA LEU A 108 -18.86 26.81 0.47
C LEU A 108 -19.97 27.68 1.09
N ILE A 109 -21.24 27.43 0.74
CA ILE A 109 -22.39 28.15 1.31
C ILE A 109 -22.47 27.92 2.83
N VAL A 110 -22.29 26.67 3.28
CA VAL A 110 -22.32 26.33 4.70
C VAL A 110 -21.21 27.06 5.47
N ILE A 111 -20.00 27.14 4.94
CA ILE A 111 -18.90 27.83 5.62
C ILE A 111 -19.17 29.34 5.68
N LEU A 112 -19.64 29.95 4.59
CA LEU A 112 -19.86 31.40 4.52
C LEU A 112 -21.07 31.88 5.36
N TRP A 113 -22.15 31.11 5.42
CA TRP A 113 -23.40 31.54 6.06
C TRP A 113 -23.68 30.82 7.39
N LEU A 114 -23.31 29.53 7.48
CA LEU A 114 -23.54 28.70 8.66
C LEU A 114 -22.26 28.54 9.51
N GLY A 115 -21.14 29.15 9.14
CA GLY A 115 -19.89 29.11 9.92
C GLY A 115 -20.10 29.55 11.37
N ARG A 116 -20.83 30.65 11.58
CA ARG A 116 -21.20 31.15 12.92
C ARG A 116 -22.03 30.18 13.76
N LEU A 117 -22.83 29.34 13.12
CA LEU A 117 -23.64 28.34 13.81
C LEU A 117 -22.78 27.20 14.38
N LEU A 118 -21.56 27.02 13.89
CA LEU A 118 -20.62 25.99 14.32
C LEU A 118 -19.75 26.42 15.52
N GLU A 119 -19.69 27.71 15.86
CA GLU A 119 -18.89 28.24 16.96
C GLU A 119 -19.16 27.57 18.33
N PRO A 120 -20.43 27.36 18.77
CA PRO A 120 -20.72 26.73 20.05
C PRO A 120 -20.53 25.20 20.05
N LEU A 121 -20.02 24.61 18.96
CA LEU A 121 -19.85 23.16 18.87
C LEU A 121 -18.76 22.66 19.84
N PRO A 122 -19.05 21.67 20.70
CA PRO A 122 -18.05 21.08 21.58
C PRO A 122 -16.98 20.31 20.79
N MET A 123 -15.71 20.49 21.15
CA MET A 123 -14.59 19.72 20.58
C MET A 123 -14.79 18.20 20.75
N ALA A 124 -15.47 17.78 21.83
CA ALA A 124 -15.80 16.37 22.08
C ALA A 124 -16.60 15.74 20.93
N VAL A 125 -17.57 16.46 20.35
CA VAL A 125 -18.37 15.95 19.22
C VAL A 125 -17.48 15.76 18.00
N LEU A 126 -16.57 16.70 17.74
CA LEU A 126 -15.62 16.60 16.63
C LEU A 126 -14.67 15.40 16.82
N SER A 127 -14.14 15.20 18.04
CA SER A 127 -13.32 14.04 18.37
C SER A 127 -14.06 12.72 18.17
N CYS A 128 -15.34 12.63 18.58
CA CYS A 128 -16.17 11.45 18.33
C CYS A 128 -16.33 11.17 16.83
N ILE A 129 -16.57 12.20 16.00
CA ILE A 129 -16.67 12.05 14.54
C ILE A 129 -15.36 11.51 13.95
N VAL A 130 -14.21 12.00 14.41
CA VAL A 130 -12.90 11.49 13.98
C VAL A 130 -12.72 10.02 14.37
N ILE A 131 -13.01 9.65 15.63
CA ILE A 131 -12.90 8.25 16.09
C ILE A 131 -13.81 7.31 15.29
N VAL A 132 -15.05 7.72 15.03
CA VAL A 132 -15.99 6.94 14.20
C VAL A 132 -15.48 6.80 12.78
N SER A 133 -14.87 7.85 12.21
CA SER A 133 -14.26 7.81 10.87
C SER A 133 -13.07 6.84 10.82
N LEU A 134 -12.30 6.74 11.91
CA LEU A 134 -11.18 5.81 12.04
C LEU A 134 -11.62 4.35 12.28
N LYS A 135 -12.90 4.09 12.59
CA LYS A 135 -13.41 2.72 12.79
C LYS A 135 -13.13 1.81 11.59
N SER A 136 -13.24 2.33 10.37
CA SER A 136 -12.92 1.58 9.13
C SER A 136 -11.45 1.15 9.09
N LEU A 137 -10.54 2.02 9.53
CA LEU A 137 -9.11 1.72 9.63
C LEU A 137 -8.84 0.66 10.70
N PHE A 138 -9.44 0.78 11.88
CA PHE A 138 -9.29 -0.22 12.94
C PHE A 138 -9.83 -1.60 12.57
N LEU A 139 -10.83 -1.69 11.70
CA LEU A 139 -11.34 -2.98 11.21
C LEU A 139 -10.29 -3.76 10.43
N GLN A 140 -9.32 -3.09 9.79
CA GLN A 140 -8.21 -3.76 9.10
C GLN A 140 -7.35 -4.60 10.05
N PHE A 141 -7.32 -4.27 11.35
CA PHE A 141 -6.57 -5.07 12.33
C PHE A 141 -7.09 -6.50 12.46
N LYS A 142 -8.37 -6.72 12.17
CA LYS A 142 -8.99 -8.06 12.24
C LYS A 142 -8.47 -9.00 11.15
N GLU A 143 -7.89 -8.47 10.08
CA GLU A 143 -7.33 -9.28 8.98
C GLU A 143 -5.89 -9.75 9.27
N LEU A 144 -5.20 -9.22 10.28
CA LEU A 144 -3.81 -9.60 10.61
C LEU A 144 -3.61 -11.10 10.87
N PRO A 145 -4.46 -11.80 11.66
CA PRO A 145 -4.29 -13.22 11.90
C PRO A 145 -4.43 -14.06 10.62
N LYS A 146 -5.24 -13.59 9.68
CA LYS A 146 -5.39 -14.21 8.36
C LYS A 146 -4.14 -13.96 7.51
N LEU A 147 -3.60 -12.74 7.54
CA LEU A 147 -2.38 -12.38 6.82
C LEU A 147 -1.18 -13.24 7.27
N TRP A 148 -1.02 -13.47 8.58
CA TRP A 148 0.03 -14.36 9.11
C TRP A 148 -0.04 -15.78 8.53
N LYS A 149 -1.24 -16.33 8.35
CA LYS A 149 -1.44 -17.69 7.79
C LYS A 149 -1.12 -17.76 6.30
N ILE A 150 -1.25 -16.66 5.57
CA ILE A 150 -1.00 -16.59 4.13
C ILE A 150 0.49 -16.36 3.87
N SER A 151 1.08 -15.36 4.52
CA SER A 151 2.45 -14.94 4.27
C SER A 151 3.02 -14.25 5.50
N VAL A 152 3.99 -14.91 6.15
CA VAL A 152 4.70 -14.35 7.31
C VAL A 152 5.50 -13.10 6.90
N VAL A 153 5.97 -13.02 5.65
CA VAL A 153 6.72 -11.87 5.13
C VAL A 153 5.82 -10.64 5.02
N ASP A 154 4.61 -10.78 4.46
CA ASP A 154 3.69 -9.66 4.30
C ASP A 154 3.17 -9.17 5.67
N PHE A 155 3.00 -10.09 6.63
CA PHE A 155 2.73 -9.71 8.00
C PHE A 155 3.90 -8.93 8.64
N ALA A 156 5.14 -9.38 8.44
CA ALA A 156 6.32 -8.70 8.98
C ALA A 156 6.43 -7.26 8.43
N ILE A 157 6.18 -7.09 7.13
CA ILE A 157 6.10 -5.76 6.49
C ILE A 157 5.08 -4.87 7.19
N TRP A 158 3.87 -5.40 7.42
CA TRP A 158 2.80 -4.66 8.08
C TRP A 158 3.21 -4.24 9.50
N VAL A 159 3.78 -5.15 10.29
CA VAL A 159 4.22 -4.88 11.66
C VAL A 159 5.33 -3.83 11.69
N VAL A 160 6.34 -3.95 10.84
CA VAL A 160 7.43 -2.97 10.76
C VAL A 160 6.87 -1.59 10.39
N ALA A 161 5.99 -1.51 9.39
CA ALA A 161 5.38 -0.24 8.98
C ALA A 161 4.56 0.39 10.12
N PHE A 162 3.75 -0.40 10.82
CA PHE A 162 2.94 0.07 11.94
C PHE A 162 3.80 0.54 13.12
N LEU A 163 4.77 -0.27 13.57
CA LEU A 163 5.65 0.08 14.67
C LEU A 163 6.51 1.31 14.35
N ALA A 164 7.10 1.36 13.15
CA ALA A 164 7.93 2.50 12.74
C ALA A 164 7.12 3.81 12.70
N THR A 165 5.88 3.76 12.21
CA THR A 165 5.00 4.95 12.15
C THR A 165 4.53 5.42 13.53
N VAL A 166 4.24 4.48 14.45
CA VAL A 166 3.73 4.80 15.79
C VAL A 166 4.83 5.29 16.74
N PHE A 167 6.02 4.69 16.69
CA PHE A 167 7.10 4.99 17.65
C PHE A 167 8.05 6.10 17.20
N ILE A 168 8.18 6.35 15.89
CA ILE A 168 9.13 7.34 15.36
C ILE A 168 8.33 8.56 14.88
N ASP A 169 7.83 8.50 13.65
CA ASP A 169 6.94 9.49 13.04
C ASP A 169 6.43 8.92 11.70
N VAL A 170 5.44 9.60 11.10
CA VAL A 170 4.81 9.15 9.83
C VAL A 170 5.78 9.21 8.64
N THR A 171 6.59 10.26 8.53
CA THR A 171 7.58 10.45 7.46
C THR A 171 8.70 9.43 7.55
N SER A 172 9.34 9.26 8.71
CA SER A 172 10.39 8.24 8.87
C SER A 172 9.83 6.82 8.80
N GLY A 173 8.64 6.59 9.35
CA GLY A 173 7.95 5.31 9.28
C GLY A 173 7.66 4.87 7.84
N LEU A 174 7.23 5.80 6.98
CA LEU A 174 7.05 5.54 5.55
C LEU A 174 8.37 5.13 4.88
N ILE A 175 9.47 5.86 5.12
CA ILE A 175 10.78 5.54 4.53
C ILE A 175 11.25 4.14 4.95
N ILE A 176 11.17 3.83 6.25
CA ILE A 176 11.58 2.53 6.80
C ILE A 176 10.74 1.40 6.21
N SER A 177 9.42 1.58 6.15
CA SER A 177 8.50 0.57 5.61
C SER A 177 8.75 0.30 4.13
N VAL A 178 8.92 1.34 3.30
CA VAL A 178 9.22 1.19 1.88
C VAL A 178 10.56 0.49 1.66
N ALA A 179 11.60 0.88 2.41
CA ALA A 179 12.90 0.21 2.35
C ALA A 179 12.79 -1.27 2.72
N PHE A 180 12.03 -1.60 3.77
CA PHE A 180 11.81 -2.97 4.23
C PHE A 180 11.00 -3.79 3.21
N VAL A 181 9.99 -3.21 2.57
CA VAL A 181 9.23 -3.83 1.47
C VAL A 181 10.15 -4.19 0.31
N ILE A 182 10.95 -3.23 -0.16
CA ILE A 182 11.87 -3.44 -1.29
C ILE A 182 12.88 -4.54 -0.95
N LEU A 183 13.49 -4.49 0.24
CA LEU A 183 14.41 -5.51 0.70
C LEU A 183 13.76 -6.89 0.75
N SER A 184 12.55 -6.98 1.31
CA SER A 184 11.80 -8.24 1.43
C SER A 184 11.47 -8.84 0.07
N VAL A 185 11.09 -8.01 -0.91
CA VAL A 185 10.84 -8.44 -2.30
C VAL A 185 12.12 -8.97 -2.94
N VAL A 186 13.24 -8.25 -2.81
CA VAL A 186 14.54 -8.68 -3.38
C VAL A 186 15.00 -10.01 -2.78
N VAL A 187 14.91 -10.16 -1.45
CA VAL A 187 15.31 -11.41 -0.77
C VAL A 187 14.42 -12.58 -1.21
N ARG A 188 13.10 -12.34 -1.34
CA ARG A 188 12.16 -13.35 -1.84
C ARG A 188 12.49 -13.78 -3.26
N GLU A 189 12.84 -12.83 -4.13
CA GLU A 189 13.16 -13.12 -5.54
C GLU A 189 14.51 -13.85 -5.72
N GLN A 190 15.45 -13.63 -4.80
CA GLN A 190 16.74 -14.31 -4.77
C GLN A 190 16.65 -15.77 -4.30
N TRP A 191 15.53 -16.21 -3.74
CA TRP A 191 15.35 -17.57 -3.20
C TRP A 191 14.22 -18.30 -3.95
N PRO A 192 14.34 -18.47 -5.28
CA PRO A 192 13.33 -19.15 -6.08
C PRO A 192 13.26 -20.63 -5.74
N LYS A 193 12.06 -21.20 -5.83
CA LYS A 193 11.86 -22.64 -5.64
C LYS A 193 12.24 -23.38 -6.91
N PHE A 194 13.00 -24.44 -6.75
CA PHE A 194 13.33 -25.39 -7.80
C PHE A 194 12.55 -26.67 -7.56
N HIS A 195 11.80 -27.11 -8.56
CA HIS A 195 11.05 -28.36 -8.48
C HIS A 195 11.51 -29.32 -9.58
N LYS A 196 11.86 -30.55 -9.18
CA LYS A 196 12.05 -31.66 -10.13
C LYS A 196 10.66 -32.12 -10.60
N ILE A 197 10.47 -32.21 -11.91
CA ILE A 197 9.20 -32.62 -12.51
C ILE A 197 9.31 -34.07 -12.97
N TYR A 198 8.28 -34.88 -12.68
CA TYR A 198 8.08 -36.22 -13.24
C TYR A 198 6.81 -36.29 -14.08
N ALA A 199 6.76 -37.28 -14.98
CA ALA A 199 5.61 -37.53 -15.83
C ALA A 199 4.59 -38.44 -15.14
N THR A 200 3.32 -38.25 -15.47
CA THR A 200 2.25 -39.19 -15.10
C THR A 200 2.47 -40.50 -15.86
N PRO A 201 2.02 -41.69 -15.36
CA PRO A 201 2.14 -42.96 -16.08
C PRO A 201 1.63 -42.94 -17.53
N ASN A 202 0.61 -42.11 -17.82
CA ASN A 202 0.05 -41.91 -19.16
C ASN A 202 0.84 -40.91 -20.04
N LYS A 203 1.96 -40.36 -19.54
CA LYS A 203 2.88 -39.39 -20.19
C LYS A 203 2.29 -38.05 -20.66
N ASP A 204 1.01 -37.77 -20.40
CA ASP A 204 0.35 -36.53 -20.86
C ASP A 204 0.62 -35.30 -19.96
N ILE A 205 0.97 -35.49 -18.69
CA ILE A 205 1.04 -34.41 -17.70
C ILE A 205 2.31 -34.50 -16.85
N PHE A 206 2.97 -33.35 -16.72
CA PHE A 206 4.19 -33.13 -15.95
C PHE A 206 3.89 -32.44 -14.61
N ARG A 207 4.26 -33.06 -13.49
CA ARG A 207 3.98 -32.57 -12.14
C ARG A 207 5.21 -32.63 -11.22
N PRO A 208 5.29 -31.77 -10.18
CA PRO A 208 6.38 -31.83 -9.21
C PRO A 208 6.40 -33.17 -8.46
N ALA A 209 7.57 -33.82 -8.46
CA ALA A 209 7.81 -35.11 -7.80
C ALA A 209 7.52 -35.09 -6.28
N GLU A 210 7.74 -33.93 -5.66
CA GLU A 210 7.65 -33.74 -4.21
C GLU A 210 6.21 -33.76 -3.68
N LEU A 211 5.22 -33.50 -4.54
CA LEU A 211 3.82 -33.29 -4.14
C LEU A 211 2.89 -34.46 -4.47
N TYR A 212 3.29 -35.34 -5.41
CA TYR A 212 2.46 -36.43 -5.91
C TYR A 212 3.23 -37.75 -5.91
N LYS A 213 2.69 -38.75 -5.20
CA LYS A 213 3.35 -40.06 -5.02
C LYS A 213 3.18 -41.02 -6.21
N ASP A 214 2.22 -40.75 -7.10
CA ASP A 214 1.87 -41.64 -8.22
C ASP A 214 2.60 -41.27 -9.53
N LEU A 215 3.68 -40.50 -9.44
CA LEU A 215 4.47 -40.07 -10.60
C LEU A 215 5.60 -41.05 -10.89
N VAL A 216 5.76 -41.42 -12.15
CA VAL A 216 6.86 -42.25 -12.61
C VAL A 216 7.94 -41.31 -13.13
N ALA A 217 9.18 -41.51 -12.68
CA ALA A 217 10.31 -40.80 -13.28
C ALA A 217 10.27 -41.04 -14.80
N VAL A 218 10.59 -40.03 -15.61
CA VAL A 218 10.66 -40.26 -17.06
C VAL A 218 11.71 -41.35 -17.27
N ASP A 219 11.28 -42.54 -17.70
CA ASP A 219 12.02 -43.82 -17.70
C ASP A 219 13.25 -43.89 -18.64
N GLU A 220 13.91 -42.77 -18.91
CA GLU A 220 15.19 -42.75 -19.60
C GLU A 220 16.26 -42.12 -18.71
N PRO A 221 17.40 -42.81 -18.45
CA PRO A 221 18.50 -42.31 -17.61
C PRO A 221 19.24 -41.09 -18.21
N VAL A 222 18.63 -40.41 -19.18
CA VAL A 222 19.23 -39.38 -20.03
C VAL A 222 18.61 -37.99 -19.79
N CYS A 223 17.40 -37.87 -19.21
CA CYS A 223 16.70 -36.58 -19.12
C CYS A 223 16.04 -36.31 -17.76
N THR A 224 16.52 -35.28 -17.05
CA THR A 224 15.85 -34.70 -15.87
C THR A 224 15.24 -33.35 -16.22
N ILE A 225 13.94 -33.19 -15.97
CA ILE A 225 13.21 -31.93 -16.21
C ILE A 225 13.16 -31.11 -14.91
N LEU A 226 13.77 -29.93 -14.94
CA LEU A 226 13.78 -28.98 -13.82
C LEU A 226 12.85 -27.80 -14.13
N ARG A 227 11.93 -27.50 -13.22
CA ARG A 227 11.13 -26.28 -13.28
C ARG A 227 11.73 -25.21 -12.39
N PHE A 228 12.03 -24.07 -13.01
CA PHE A 228 12.40 -22.85 -12.31
C PHE A 228 11.15 -21.97 -12.17
N GLU A 229 10.71 -21.73 -10.93
CA GLU A 229 9.52 -20.91 -10.66
C GLU A 229 9.88 -19.48 -10.27
N ALA A 230 10.65 -18.79 -11.12
CA ALA A 230 10.93 -17.37 -11.02
C ALA A 230 11.38 -16.78 -12.38
N PRO A 231 11.25 -15.47 -12.61
CA PRO A 231 11.88 -14.80 -13.74
C PRO A 231 13.41 -14.82 -13.59
N LEU A 232 14.13 -15.11 -14.67
CA LEU A 232 15.61 -15.16 -14.65
C LEU A 232 16.18 -13.75 -14.81
N HIS A 233 16.93 -13.29 -13.81
CA HIS A 233 17.53 -11.97 -13.73
C HIS A 233 18.98 -12.07 -13.24
N PHE A 234 19.76 -10.99 -13.36
CA PHE A 234 21.16 -10.97 -12.94
C PHE A 234 21.37 -11.38 -11.47
N ALA A 235 20.39 -11.08 -10.60
CA ALA A 235 20.47 -11.38 -9.17
C ALA A 235 20.31 -12.88 -8.82
N ASN A 236 19.71 -13.70 -9.70
CA ASN A 236 19.44 -15.12 -9.44
C ASN A 236 20.13 -16.07 -10.43
N SER A 237 20.83 -15.55 -11.44
CA SER A 237 21.51 -16.35 -12.47
C SER A 237 22.60 -17.26 -11.91
N SER A 238 23.38 -16.79 -10.92
CA SER A 238 24.41 -17.62 -10.27
C SER A 238 23.79 -18.84 -9.60
N LYS A 239 22.76 -18.64 -8.77
CA LYS A 239 22.04 -19.73 -8.11
C LYS A 239 21.37 -20.69 -9.10
N PHE A 240 20.89 -20.18 -10.23
CA PHE A 240 20.35 -21.02 -11.29
C PHE A 240 21.42 -21.91 -11.91
N VAL A 241 22.59 -21.36 -12.26
CA VAL A 241 23.72 -22.12 -12.81
C VAL A 241 24.22 -23.15 -11.79
N ASP A 242 24.40 -22.74 -10.53
CA ASP A 242 24.84 -23.62 -9.45
C ASP A 242 23.87 -24.81 -9.32
N ARG A 243 22.56 -24.55 -9.28
CA ARG A 243 21.55 -25.61 -9.13
C ARG A 243 21.46 -26.52 -10.35
N CYS A 244 21.58 -25.97 -11.56
CA CYS A 244 21.66 -26.78 -12.79
C CYS A 244 22.91 -27.67 -12.79
N SER A 245 24.05 -27.14 -12.35
CA SER A 245 25.30 -27.91 -12.27
C SER A 245 25.22 -29.05 -11.23
N GLU A 246 24.58 -28.81 -10.09
CA GLU A 246 24.33 -29.83 -9.06
C GLU A 246 23.45 -30.95 -9.60
N VAL A 247 22.34 -30.62 -10.26
CA VAL A 247 21.42 -31.62 -10.86
C VAL A 247 22.13 -32.41 -11.96
N MET A 248 22.97 -31.75 -12.77
CA MET A 248 23.75 -32.42 -13.81
C MET A 248 24.80 -33.37 -13.21
N ALA A 249 25.46 -32.98 -12.11
CA ALA A 249 26.39 -33.84 -11.39
C ALA A 249 25.70 -35.05 -10.75
N GLU A 250 24.48 -34.90 -10.22
CA GLU A 250 23.66 -36.01 -9.73
C GLU A 250 23.34 -37.01 -10.84
N MET A 251 22.92 -36.54 -12.03
CA MET A 251 22.65 -37.41 -13.18
C MET A 251 23.89 -38.21 -13.63
N CYS A 252 25.05 -37.56 -13.69
CA CYS A 252 26.31 -38.24 -14.04
C CYS A 252 26.69 -39.33 -13.02
N ARG A 253 26.37 -39.16 -11.74
CA ARG A 253 26.63 -40.17 -10.71
C ARG A 253 25.65 -41.36 -10.78
N SER A 254 24.40 -41.13 -11.19
CA SER A 254 23.37 -42.17 -11.25
C SER A 254 23.43 -43.05 -12.50
N SER A 255 24.20 -42.67 -13.52
CA SER A 255 24.37 -43.43 -14.77
C SER A 255 25.78 -44.04 -14.84
N PRO A 256 26.00 -45.32 -14.44
CA PRO A 256 27.32 -45.96 -14.43
C PRO A 256 27.85 -46.37 -15.82
N THR A 257 27.22 -45.92 -16.90
CA THR A 257 27.59 -46.29 -18.27
C THR A 257 27.47 -45.08 -19.18
N ALA A 258 28.59 -44.36 -19.34
CA ALA A 258 29.06 -43.76 -20.61
C ALA A 258 29.89 -42.50 -20.37
N VAL A 259 31.19 -42.64 -20.10
CA VAL A 259 32.21 -41.86 -20.81
C VAL A 259 33.46 -42.74 -20.93
N LYS A 260 33.58 -43.49 -22.03
CA LYS A 260 34.91 -43.88 -22.52
C LYS A 260 35.40 -42.66 -23.31
N PRO A 261 36.56 -42.06 -22.99
CA PRO A 261 37.07 -40.93 -23.75
C PRO A 261 37.26 -41.39 -25.20
N MET A 262 36.65 -40.68 -26.13
CA MET A 262 36.93 -40.83 -27.55
C MET A 262 38.35 -40.34 -27.75
N GLU A 263 39.29 -41.27 -27.92
CA GLU A 263 40.67 -40.94 -28.26
C GLU A 263 40.66 -40.15 -29.58
N LEU A 264 41.16 -38.93 -29.50
CA LEU A 264 41.45 -38.08 -30.64
C LEU A 264 42.68 -38.70 -31.33
N ASN A 265 42.44 -39.63 -32.25
CA ASN A 265 43.49 -40.22 -33.06
C ASN A 265 43.76 -39.30 -34.26
N GLN A 266 44.97 -38.73 -34.25
CA GLN A 266 45.77 -38.10 -35.32
C GLN A 266 45.06 -37.48 -36.53
#